data_AF-A0A0G0N0G2-F1
#
_entry.id   AF-A0A0G0N0G2-F1
#
_cell.length_a   1.000
_cell.length_b   1.000
_cell.length_c   1.000
_cell.angle_alpha   90.00
_cell.angle_beta   90.00
_cell.angle_gamma   90.00
#
_symmetry.space_group_name_H-M   'P 1'
#
loop_
_entity.id
_entity.type
_entity.pdbx_description
1 polymer ?
#
loop_
_entity_poly.entity_id
_entity_poly.type
_entity_poly.pdbx_seq_one_letter_code
_entity_poly.pdbx_strand_id
1 'polypeptide(L)'
;MIKLPNLEKSANLLVELSQTRIVAKLVYNDYTIARHYVRSDTLRINSSEITADFLVEYLNALEKYFDWEFFRNNSSEMMTFADEGFGLDSIIFILDTRAYPRKEYVEIIREVSKDISILQIDNGYVQDLLMGISEKLGYEDVVLVDLNLDNTYLYRLHREKRRRTLNESNVHPYVFKHGKIELGNEWKVIDNINSPRLKAFLEIETNKTRLQNSWANYVLGDKGKSSVGSIKDLLRAYMALQLLTIRNDNKGSFDKIGENKYSTLVLVTGSITTSLQYSTMLLSLIDAMELTDVCDIAVDNTFSTYNLGKVYAGGVSKTGFLTHVEDFISRLDQIVIPDVANEGEKKRVLFTAKITNEKGDEKNVYALSNEITQIIVDRDVDIQEIKGEFIKGSSLYSEFKYGLIVGKRKYNSVIVDSRYRPIIYGPEPKDNHIKMSSWMNAPIV
;
A
#
# COMPACT_ATOMS: atom_id res chain seq x y z
N MET A 1 3.30 31.35 -17.81
CA MET A 1 2.27 30.30 -17.75
C MET A 1 2.20 29.62 -19.10
N ILE A 2 2.67 28.39 -19.22
CA ILE A 2 2.55 27.59 -20.44
C ILE A 2 1.17 26.93 -20.37
N LYS A 3 0.29 27.28 -21.32
CA LYS A 3 -1.03 26.65 -21.47
C LYS A 3 -0.83 25.15 -21.70
N LEU A 4 -1.30 24.31 -20.77
CA LEU A 4 -1.53 22.90 -21.05
C LEU A 4 -2.55 22.80 -22.20
N PRO A 5 -2.43 21.84 -23.13
CA PRO A 5 -3.48 21.61 -24.12
C PRO A 5 -4.80 21.39 -23.39
N ASN A 6 -5.88 21.98 -23.92
CA ASN A 6 -7.25 21.84 -23.43
C ASN A 6 -7.67 20.35 -23.41
N LEU A 7 -7.32 19.60 -22.37
CA LEU A 7 -8.07 18.41 -22.01
C LEU A 7 -9.29 18.91 -21.25
N GLU A 8 -10.27 19.46 -21.95
CA GLU A 8 -11.55 19.84 -21.33
C GLU A 8 -12.29 18.59 -20.82
N LYS A 9 -12.13 17.47 -21.54
CA LYS A 9 -12.63 16.15 -21.17
C LYS A 9 -11.59 15.07 -21.52
N SER A 10 -11.59 13.96 -20.80
CA SER A 10 -10.78 12.78 -21.13
C SER A 10 -11.37 11.49 -20.57
N ALA A 11 -11.21 10.37 -21.27
CA ALA A 11 -11.59 9.04 -20.82
C ALA A 11 -10.52 8.00 -21.14
N ASN A 12 -9.99 7.31 -20.12
CA ASN A 12 -8.89 6.36 -20.28
C ASN A 12 -9.17 5.06 -19.53
N LEU A 13 -8.92 3.91 -20.17
CA LEU A 13 -9.03 2.60 -19.56
C LEU A 13 -7.64 2.05 -19.23
N LEU A 14 -7.37 1.82 -17.95
CA LEU A 14 -6.15 1.17 -17.47
C LEU A 14 -6.48 -0.26 -17.08
N VAL A 15 -5.71 -1.23 -17.57
CA VAL A 15 -5.89 -2.65 -17.27
C VAL A 15 -4.59 -3.22 -16.72
N GLU A 16 -4.50 -3.43 -15.41
CA GLU A 16 -3.38 -4.17 -14.80
C GLU A 16 -3.62 -5.67 -14.95
N LEU A 17 -2.66 -6.36 -15.58
CA LEU A 17 -2.68 -7.81 -15.75
C LEU A 17 -1.53 -8.45 -14.97
N SER A 18 -1.91 -9.39 -14.10
CA SER A 18 -1.00 -10.23 -13.33
C SER A 18 -1.41 -11.70 -13.50
N GLN A 19 -0.69 -12.62 -12.88
CA GLN A 19 -1.01 -14.05 -12.97
C GLN A 19 -2.34 -14.46 -12.36
N THR A 20 -2.74 -13.78 -11.28
CA THR A 20 -3.85 -14.21 -10.44
C THR A 20 -5.03 -13.25 -10.50
N ARG A 21 -4.86 -12.09 -11.16
CA ARG A 21 -5.87 -11.06 -11.27
C ARG A 21 -5.69 -10.19 -12.50
N ILE A 22 -6.82 -9.68 -12.98
CA ILE A 22 -6.94 -8.54 -13.88
C ILE A 22 -7.70 -7.43 -13.15
N VAL A 23 -7.21 -6.21 -13.22
CA VAL A 23 -7.80 -5.03 -12.58
C VAL A 23 -8.00 -3.95 -13.64
N ALA A 24 -9.24 -3.56 -13.88
CA ALA A 24 -9.57 -2.50 -14.83
C ALA A 24 -10.00 -1.22 -14.11
N LYS A 25 -9.55 -0.07 -14.61
CA LYS A 25 -9.88 1.27 -14.11
C LYS A 25 -10.24 2.17 -15.28
N LEU A 26 -11.50 2.56 -15.38
CA LEU A 26 -11.95 3.59 -16.32
C LEU A 26 -11.91 4.95 -15.61
N VAL A 27 -11.01 5.83 -16.06
CA VAL A 27 -10.81 7.17 -15.51
C VAL A 27 -11.48 8.19 -16.43
N TYR A 28 -12.43 8.94 -15.90
CA TYR A 28 -13.10 10.03 -16.60
C TYR A 28 -12.81 11.36 -15.93
N ASN A 29 -12.52 12.37 -16.74
CA ASN A 29 -12.39 13.77 -16.31
C ASN A 29 -13.21 14.66 -17.24
N ASP A 30 -13.95 15.60 -16.67
CA ASP A 30 -14.56 16.74 -17.35
C ASP A 30 -14.36 17.99 -16.51
N TYR A 31 -13.44 18.83 -16.95
CA TYR A 31 -13.06 20.05 -16.24
C TYR A 31 -14.08 21.16 -16.42
N THR A 32 -14.94 21.09 -17.45
CA THR A 32 -15.95 22.11 -17.72
C THR A 32 -17.02 22.13 -16.63
N ILE A 33 -17.28 20.98 -16.02
CA ILE A 33 -18.25 20.79 -14.94
C ILE A 33 -17.63 20.25 -13.64
N ALA A 34 -16.29 20.23 -13.56
CA ALA A 34 -15.53 19.68 -12.43
C ALA A 34 -15.94 18.25 -12.03
N ARG A 35 -16.19 17.39 -13.02
CA ARG A 35 -16.55 15.98 -12.82
C ARG A 35 -15.31 15.12 -12.98
N HIS A 36 -15.03 14.31 -11.98
CA HIS A 36 -13.98 13.30 -12.00
C HIS A 36 -14.52 12.03 -11.34
N TYR A 37 -14.28 10.88 -11.95
CA TYR A 37 -14.53 9.60 -11.29
C TYR A 37 -13.67 8.48 -11.90
N VAL A 38 -13.52 7.43 -11.10
CA VAL A 38 -12.89 6.17 -11.49
C VAL A 38 -13.91 5.05 -11.31
N ARG A 39 -14.24 4.33 -12.39
CA ARG A 39 -14.96 3.06 -12.30
C ARG A 39 -13.95 1.93 -12.30
N SER A 40 -14.17 0.90 -11.47
CA SER A 40 -13.21 -0.19 -11.33
C SER A 40 -13.86 -1.55 -11.38
N ASP A 41 -13.16 -2.48 -12.00
CA ASP A 41 -13.47 -3.91 -11.96
C ASP A 41 -12.22 -4.69 -11.52
N THR A 42 -12.43 -5.82 -10.86
CA THR A 42 -11.34 -6.72 -10.44
C THR A 42 -11.82 -8.15 -10.56
N LEU A 43 -11.14 -8.90 -11.42
CA LEU A 43 -11.43 -10.31 -11.66
C LEU A 43 -10.21 -11.16 -11.30
N ARG A 44 -10.46 -12.24 -10.58
CA ARG A 44 -9.45 -13.27 -10.33
C ARG A 44 -9.41 -14.23 -11.50
N ILE A 45 -8.21 -14.59 -11.94
CA ILE A 45 -7.98 -15.45 -13.10
C ILE A 45 -6.82 -16.38 -12.83
N ASN A 46 -6.75 -17.50 -13.55
CA ASN A 46 -5.50 -18.26 -13.68
C ASN A 46 -4.78 -17.84 -14.95
N SER A 47 -3.44 -17.77 -14.89
CA SER A 47 -2.63 -17.37 -16.05
C SER A 47 -2.88 -18.22 -17.30
N SER A 48 -3.20 -19.51 -17.13
CA SER A 48 -3.53 -20.43 -18.23
C SER A 48 -4.86 -20.13 -18.94
N GLU A 49 -5.72 -19.29 -18.34
CA GLU A 49 -7.03 -18.92 -18.90
C GLU A 49 -6.92 -17.66 -19.79
N ILE A 50 -5.78 -16.96 -19.76
CA ILE A 50 -5.60 -15.72 -20.49
C ILE A 50 -5.29 -16.02 -21.95
N THR A 51 -6.27 -15.81 -22.81
CA THR A 51 -6.18 -15.88 -24.28
C THR A 51 -6.68 -14.57 -24.91
N ALA A 52 -6.46 -14.39 -26.22
CA ALA A 52 -6.98 -13.22 -26.93
C ALA A 52 -8.52 -13.19 -26.88
N ASP A 53 -9.18 -14.34 -27.06
CA ASP A 53 -10.64 -14.47 -26.97
C ASP A 53 -11.14 -14.09 -25.57
N PHE A 54 -10.48 -14.57 -24.52
CA PHE A 54 -10.82 -14.20 -23.14
C PHE A 54 -10.72 -12.68 -22.94
N LEU A 55 -9.66 -12.02 -23.43
CA LEU A 55 -9.51 -10.58 -23.30
C LEU A 55 -10.58 -9.80 -24.09
N VAL A 56 -10.97 -10.28 -25.28
CA VAL A 56 -12.09 -9.70 -26.04
C VAL A 56 -13.39 -9.83 -25.26
N GLU A 57 -13.70 -11.00 -24.72
CA GLU A 57 -14.89 -11.22 -23.89
C GLU A 57 -14.87 -10.34 -22.63
N TYR A 58 -13.72 -10.22 -21.97
CA TYR A 58 -13.55 -9.39 -20.79
C TYR A 58 -13.76 -7.90 -21.11
N LEU A 59 -13.16 -7.38 -22.18
CA LEU A 59 -13.35 -5.98 -22.58
C LEU A 59 -14.81 -5.70 -22.96
N ASN A 60 -15.47 -6.61 -23.68
CA ASN A 60 -16.91 -6.49 -23.99
C ASN A 60 -17.79 -6.57 -22.73
N ALA A 61 -17.38 -7.34 -21.72
CA ALA A 61 -18.06 -7.37 -20.44
C ALA A 61 -17.88 -6.05 -19.67
N LEU A 62 -16.69 -5.44 -19.75
CA LEU A 62 -16.42 -4.12 -19.19
C LEU A 62 -17.24 -3.01 -19.86
N GLU A 63 -17.43 -3.05 -21.18
CA GLU A 63 -18.30 -2.09 -21.89
C GLU A 63 -19.71 -2.09 -21.28
N LYS A 64 -20.27 -3.28 -21.06
CA LYS A 64 -21.59 -3.45 -20.45
C LYS A 64 -21.61 -3.06 -18.98
N TYR A 65 -20.57 -3.43 -18.22
CA TYR A 65 -20.50 -3.17 -16.78
C TYR A 65 -20.30 -1.68 -16.48
N PHE A 66 -19.48 -1.00 -17.29
CA PHE A 66 -19.24 0.43 -17.17
C PHE A 66 -20.23 1.28 -17.96
N ASP A 67 -21.16 0.70 -18.72
CA ASP A 67 -22.09 1.42 -19.60
C ASP A 67 -21.34 2.40 -20.52
N TRP A 68 -20.36 1.85 -21.25
CA TRP A 68 -19.41 2.62 -22.05
C TRP A 68 -18.98 1.86 -23.30
N GLU A 69 -18.97 2.52 -24.46
CA GLU A 69 -18.55 1.92 -25.73
C GLU A 69 -17.05 2.18 -25.98
N PHE A 70 -16.22 1.13 -26.05
CA PHE A 70 -14.78 1.22 -26.28
C PHE A 70 -14.42 0.93 -27.74
N PHE A 71 -15.06 -0.05 -28.37
CA PHE A 71 -14.73 -0.53 -29.71
C PHE A 71 -15.87 -0.29 -30.71
N ARG A 72 -15.51 -0.15 -31.98
CA ARG A 72 -16.52 -0.10 -33.05
C ARG A 72 -17.22 -1.46 -33.16
N ASN A 73 -18.51 -1.45 -33.46
CA ASN A 73 -19.30 -2.67 -33.66
C ASN A 73 -18.61 -3.68 -34.59
N ASN A 74 -18.36 -4.89 -34.09
CA ASN A 74 -17.67 -5.98 -34.79
C ASN A 74 -16.24 -5.63 -35.28
N SER A 75 -15.52 -4.76 -34.56
CA SER A 75 -14.15 -4.36 -34.88
C SER A 75 -13.27 -4.37 -33.64
N SER A 76 -11.96 -4.56 -33.83
CA SER A 76 -10.93 -4.36 -32.79
C SER A 76 -10.38 -2.93 -32.75
N GLU A 77 -10.89 -2.05 -33.62
CA GLU A 77 -10.53 -0.64 -33.66
C GLU A 77 -11.20 0.11 -32.51
N MET A 78 -10.39 0.80 -31.71
CA MET A 78 -10.87 1.61 -30.60
C MET A 78 -11.64 2.84 -31.13
N MET A 79 -12.80 3.13 -30.54
CA MET A 79 -13.53 4.36 -30.80
C MET A 79 -12.80 5.54 -30.15
N THR A 80 -12.55 6.59 -30.93
CA THR A 80 -12.03 7.86 -30.39
C THR A 80 -13.05 8.46 -29.43
N PHE A 81 -12.57 8.94 -28.28
CA PHE A 81 -13.40 9.63 -27.30
C PHE A 81 -14.18 10.79 -27.91
N ALA A 82 -15.50 10.78 -27.70
CA ALA A 82 -16.42 11.81 -28.18
C ALA A 82 -17.15 12.50 -27.02
N ASP A 83 -17.71 11.71 -26.09
CA ASP A 83 -18.34 12.21 -24.87
C ASP A 83 -18.38 11.12 -23.78
N GLU A 84 -18.89 11.45 -22.60
CA GLU A 84 -19.11 10.48 -21.53
C GLU A 84 -19.94 9.28 -22.02
N GLY A 85 -19.42 8.06 -21.84
CA GLY A 85 -20.03 6.82 -22.32
C GLY A 85 -19.61 6.37 -23.72
N PHE A 86 -18.89 7.21 -24.49
CA PHE A 86 -18.62 6.95 -25.91
C PHE A 86 -17.15 7.20 -26.30
N GLY A 87 -16.44 6.10 -26.57
CA GLY A 87 -15.04 6.09 -27.00
C GLY A 87 -14.06 6.36 -25.86
N LEU A 88 -12.77 6.18 -26.15
CA LEU A 88 -11.67 6.40 -25.21
C LEU A 88 -10.53 7.18 -25.87
N ASP A 89 -9.77 7.92 -25.07
CA ASP A 89 -8.51 8.51 -25.49
C ASP A 89 -7.42 7.44 -25.58
N SER A 90 -7.44 6.49 -24.63
CA SER A 90 -6.50 5.37 -24.63
C SER A 90 -7.00 4.16 -23.83
N ILE A 91 -6.51 2.99 -24.24
CA ILE A 91 -6.51 1.75 -23.45
C ILE A 91 -5.05 1.37 -23.18
N ILE A 92 -4.69 1.23 -21.91
CA ILE A 92 -3.33 0.91 -21.48
C ILE A 92 -3.34 -0.37 -20.64
N PHE A 93 -2.72 -1.43 -21.16
CA PHE A 93 -2.43 -2.64 -20.40
C PHE A 93 -1.11 -2.47 -19.65
N ILE A 94 -1.13 -2.76 -18.35
CA ILE A 94 0.03 -2.69 -17.45
C ILE A 94 0.33 -4.11 -17.00
N LEU A 95 1.44 -4.66 -17.47
CA LEU A 95 1.82 -6.05 -17.23
C LEU A 95 2.76 -6.15 -16.03
N ASP A 96 2.42 -6.95 -15.02
CA ASP A 96 3.37 -7.29 -13.96
C ASP A 96 4.36 -8.34 -14.46
N THR A 97 5.55 -7.89 -14.87
CA THR A 97 6.59 -8.74 -15.46
C THR A 97 7.65 -9.20 -14.46
N ARG A 98 7.53 -8.84 -13.18
CA ARG A 98 8.60 -9.04 -12.18
C ARG A 98 8.87 -10.51 -11.89
N ALA A 99 7.84 -11.37 -11.98
CA ALA A 99 7.96 -12.78 -11.66
C ALA A 99 7.79 -13.74 -12.87
N TYR A 100 7.37 -13.29 -14.06
CA TYR A 100 6.85 -14.20 -15.10
C TYR A 100 7.02 -13.75 -16.57
N PRO A 101 6.79 -14.66 -17.57
CA PRO A 101 7.18 -14.45 -18.96
C PRO A 101 6.40 -13.33 -19.65
N ARG A 102 7.15 -12.31 -20.09
CA ARG A 102 6.66 -11.08 -20.74
C ARG A 102 6.11 -11.27 -22.15
N LYS A 103 6.61 -12.24 -22.93
CA LYS A 103 6.39 -12.27 -24.39
C LYS A 103 4.98 -12.71 -24.77
N GLU A 104 4.48 -13.76 -24.14
CA GLU A 104 3.18 -14.36 -24.44
C GLU A 104 2.03 -13.37 -24.24
N TYR A 105 1.98 -12.65 -23.10
CA TYR A 105 0.94 -11.65 -22.86
C TYR A 105 0.98 -10.47 -23.82
N VAL A 106 2.18 -10.04 -24.23
CA VAL A 106 2.32 -8.95 -25.20
C VAL A 106 1.74 -9.39 -26.56
N GLU A 107 2.03 -10.62 -26.98
CA GLU A 107 1.49 -11.17 -28.24
C GLU A 107 -0.03 -11.30 -28.17
N ILE A 108 -0.55 -11.89 -27.08
CA ILE A 108 -2.00 -12.02 -26.83
C ILE A 108 -2.71 -10.66 -26.91
N ILE A 109 -2.20 -9.62 -26.24
CA ILE A 109 -2.83 -8.29 -26.26
C ILE A 109 -2.77 -7.65 -27.66
N ARG A 110 -1.69 -7.89 -28.41
CA ARG A 110 -1.54 -7.37 -29.78
C ARG A 110 -2.47 -8.08 -30.77
N GLU A 111 -2.87 -9.32 -30.49
CA GLU A 111 -3.92 -10.02 -31.24
C GLU A 111 -5.30 -9.40 -31.02
N VAL A 112 -5.58 -8.91 -29.79
CA VAL A 112 -6.84 -8.22 -29.47
C VAL A 112 -6.97 -6.91 -30.23
N SER A 113 -6.00 -6.01 -30.11
CA SER A 113 -5.99 -4.73 -30.84
C SER A 113 -4.60 -4.11 -30.92
N LYS A 114 -4.33 -3.42 -32.03
CA LYS A 114 -3.08 -2.64 -32.22
C LYS A 114 -3.12 -1.29 -31.51
N ASP A 115 -4.32 -0.79 -31.19
CA ASP A 115 -4.52 0.53 -30.57
C ASP A 115 -4.23 0.52 -29.05
N ILE A 116 -4.11 -0.68 -28.46
CA ILE A 116 -3.81 -0.85 -27.05
C ILE A 116 -2.33 -0.53 -26.77
N SER A 117 -2.09 0.35 -25.81
CA SER A 117 -0.75 0.62 -25.28
C SER A 117 -0.38 -0.43 -24.23
N ILE A 118 0.90 -0.81 -24.16
CA ILE A 118 1.39 -1.82 -23.20
C ILE A 118 2.54 -1.21 -22.40
N LEU A 119 2.38 -1.17 -21.08
CA LEU A 119 3.39 -0.82 -20.10
C LEU A 119 3.77 -2.05 -19.28
N GLN A 120 4.94 -2.01 -18.67
CA GLN A 120 5.46 -3.13 -17.88
C GLN A 120 5.93 -2.64 -16.54
N ILE A 121 5.56 -3.37 -15.49
CA ILE A 121 6.06 -3.16 -14.15
C ILE A 121 7.39 -3.89 -14.06
N ASP A 122 8.46 -3.12 -14.06
CA ASP A 122 9.82 -3.53 -13.73
C ASP A 122 10.41 -2.61 -12.65
N ASN A 123 11.66 -2.82 -12.27
CA ASN A 123 12.30 -1.98 -11.26
C ASN A 123 12.40 -0.51 -11.67
N GLY A 124 12.56 -0.21 -12.97
CA GLY A 124 12.60 1.17 -13.48
C GLY A 124 11.22 1.83 -13.38
N TYR A 125 10.17 1.09 -13.70
CA TYR A 125 8.79 1.53 -13.54
C TYR A 125 8.49 1.93 -12.10
N VAL A 126 8.86 1.06 -11.15
CA VAL A 126 8.66 1.28 -9.71
C VAL A 126 9.53 2.44 -9.21
N GLN A 127 10.79 2.52 -9.63
CA GLN A 127 11.67 3.64 -9.27
C GLN A 127 11.05 4.98 -9.69
N ASP A 128 10.61 5.09 -10.94
CA ASP A 128 9.96 6.30 -11.47
C ASP A 128 8.64 6.62 -10.74
N LEU A 129 7.86 5.59 -10.38
CA LEU A 129 6.63 5.74 -9.58
C LEU A 129 6.97 6.38 -8.22
N LEU A 130 7.92 5.82 -7.49
CA LEU A 130 8.30 6.32 -6.17
C LEU A 130 8.93 7.71 -6.24
N MET A 131 9.68 8.01 -7.31
CA MET A 131 10.26 9.33 -7.52
C MET A 131 9.16 10.38 -7.69
N GLY A 132 8.17 10.13 -8.55
CA GLY A 132 7.06 11.06 -8.72
C GLY A 132 6.18 11.19 -7.47
N ILE A 133 5.97 10.11 -6.71
CA ILE A 133 5.28 10.18 -5.41
C ILE A 133 6.07 11.03 -4.41
N SER A 134 7.38 10.79 -4.28
CA SER A 134 8.28 11.56 -3.40
C SER A 134 8.24 13.05 -3.74
N GLU A 135 8.35 13.40 -5.03
CA GLU A 135 8.35 14.79 -5.50
C GLU A 135 7.00 15.48 -5.27
N LYS A 136 5.88 14.83 -5.63
CA LYS A 136 4.55 15.44 -5.56
C LYS A 136 4.00 15.54 -4.14
N LEU A 137 4.27 14.53 -3.30
CA LEU A 137 3.79 14.51 -1.92
C LEU A 137 4.81 15.11 -0.93
N GLY A 138 6.04 15.36 -1.37
CA GLY A 138 7.09 16.00 -0.57
C GLY A 138 7.74 15.09 0.47
N TYR A 139 7.74 13.77 0.26
CA TYR A 139 8.43 12.81 1.13
C TYR A 139 9.90 12.63 0.73
N GLU A 140 10.77 12.46 1.72
CA GLU A 140 12.21 12.24 1.53
C GLU A 140 12.58 10.76 1.48
N ASP A 141 11.76 9.92 2.10
CA ASP A 141 11.93 8.47 2.10
C ASP A 141 10.59 7.82 1.76
N VAL A 142 10.52 7.08 0.65
CA VAL A 142 9.29 6.39 0.23
C VAL A 142 9.57 4.90 0.17
N VAL A 143 8.85 4.13 0.97
CA VAL A 143 8.91 2.68 1.01
C VAL A 143 7.64 2.13 0.37
N LEU A 144 7.76 1.24 -0.60
CA LEU A 144 6.63 0.50 -1.17
C LEU A 144 6.72 -0.96 -0.75
N VAL A 145 5.66 -1.43 -0.10
CA VAL A 145 5.48 -2.80 0.37
C VAL A 145 4.38 -3.44 -0.48
N ASP A 146 4.75 -4.36 -1.37
CA ASP A 146 3.82 -5.11 -2.21
C ASP A 146 3.66 -6.52 -1.63
N LEU A 147 2.49 -6.75 -1.05
CA LEU A 147 2.17 -7.92 -0.23
C LEU A 147 1.24 -8.87 -0.98
N ASN A 148 1.81 -9.79 -1.76
CA ASN A 148 1.09 -10.95 -2.28
C ASN A 148 1.63 -12.23 -1.61
N LEU A 149 0.81 -13.28 -1.57
CA LEU A 149 1.15 -14.52 -0.88
C LEU A 149 2.36 -15.23 -1.51
N ASP A 150 2.38 -15.26 -2.84
CA ASP A 150 3.34 -15.90 -3.71
C ASP A 150 4.59 -15.04 -3.93
N ASN A 151 4.42 -13.72 -4.00
CA ASN A 151 5.50 -12.78 -4.26
C ASN A 151 5.37 -11.55 -3.35
N THR A 152 6.38 -11.32 -2.52
CA THR A 152 6.48 -10.14 -1.65
C THR A 152 7.65 -9.28 -2.11
N TYR A 153 7.39 -8.01 -2.36
CA TYR A 153 8.41 -7.04 -2.76
C TYR A 153 8.49 -5.89 -1.77
N LEU A 154 9.71 -5.44 -1.50
CA LEU A 154 9.99 -4.26 -0.71
C LEU A 154 10.88 -3.34 -1.54
N TYR A 155 10.43 -2.12 -1.77
CA TYR A 155 11.16 -1.08 -2.47
C TYR A 155 11.36 0.11 -1.54
N ARG A 156 12.51 0.78 -1.65
CA ARG A 156 12.79 2.01 -0.93
C ARG A 156 13.46 3.00 -1.85
N LEU A 157 12.93 4.21 -1.86
CA LEU A 157 13.52 5.36 -2.53
C LEU A 157 13.87 6.40 -1.47
N HIS A 158 15.16 6.69 -1.35
CA HIS A 158 15.66 7.73 -0.45
C HIS A 158 16.17 8.93 -1.24
N ARG A 159 15.75 10.15 -0.86
CA ARG A 159 16.22 11.41 -1.44
C ARG A 159 17.34 11.98 -0.58
N GLU A 160 18.57 11.89 -1.06
CA GLU A 160 19.71 12.49 -0.38
C GLU A 160 19.66 14.03 -0.48
N LYS A 161 19.70 14.71 0.67
CA LYS A 161 19.92 16.16 0.73
C LYS A 161 21.40 16.46 0.46
N ARG A 162 21.78 16.77 -0.78
CA ARG A 162 23.10 17.37 -1.04
C ARG A 162 23.14 18.80 -0.53
N ARG A 163 24.16 19.15 0.27
CA ARG A 163 24.58 20.55 0.45
C ARG A 163 25.04 21.04 -0.92
N ARG A 164 24.35 22.03 -1.49
CA ARG A 164 24.70 22.64 -2.79
C ARG A 164 26.16 23.10 -2.78
N THR A 165 27.04 22.37 -3.44
CA THR A 165 28.33 22.86 -3.93
C THR A 165 28.07 23.51 -5.30
N LEU A 166 28.60 24.71 -5.52
CA LEU A 166 28.24 25.60 -6.63
C LEU A 166 28.47 25.03 -8.05
N ASN A 167 29.13 23.88 -8.19
CA ASN A 167 29.65 23.37 -9.47
C ASN A 167 29.23 21.94 -9.84
N GLU A 168 28.29 21.31 -9.13
CA GLU A 168 27.79 19.98 -9.52
C GLU A 168 26.49 20.08 -10.33
N SER A 169 26.54 19.61 -11.58
CA SER A 169 25.39 19.44 -12.46
C SER A 169 24.31 18.57 -11.81
N ASN A 170 23.04 18.93 -12.02
CA ASN A 170 21.81 18.28 -11.51
C ASN A 170 21.74 16.76 -11.78
N VAL A 171 22.45 15.96 -11.02
CA VAL A 171 22.20 14.51 -10.94
C VAL A 171 21.22 14.31 -9.79
N HIS A 172 20.03 13.82 -10.11
CA HIS A 172 18.94 13.60 -9.15
C HIS A 172 19.44 12.71 -7.98
N PRO A 173 19.40 13.18 -6.72
CA PRO A 173 20.06 12.50 -5.60
C PRO A 173 19.15 11.42 -5.00
N TYR A 174 18.65 10.48 -5.82
CA TYR A 174 17.81 9.38 -5.35
C TYR A 174 18.61 8.09 -5.24
N VAL A 175 18.48 7.42 -4.10
CA VAL A 175 18.98 6.06 -3.87
C VAL A 175 17.80 5.12 -3.87
N PHE A 176 17.72 4.27 -4.90
CA PHE A 176 16.70 3.24 -5.04
C PHE A 176 17.26 1.88 -4.59
N LYS A 177 16.52 1.20 -3.73
CA LYS A 177 16.83 -0.15 -3.21
C LYS A 177 15.59 -1.01 -3.32
N HIS A 178 15.79 -2.31 -3.51
CA HIS A 178 14.71 -3.27 -3.51
C HIS A 178 15.16 -4.62 -2.95
N GLY A 179 14.22 -5.36 -2.38
CA GLY A 179 14.37 -6.71 -1.88
C GLY A 179 13.08 -7.49 -2.19
N LYS A 180 13.19 -8.81 -2.33
CA LYS A 180 12.04 -9.63 -2.76
C LYS A 180 12.11 -11.05 -2.25
N ILE A 181 10.95 -11.67 -2.09
CA ILE A 181 10.79 -13.12 -1.99
C ILE A 181 9.81 -13.54 -3.08
N GLU A 182 10.25 -14.44 -3.94
CA GLU A 182 9.46 -14.99 -5.04
C GLU A 182 9.34 -16.50 -4.87
N LEU A 183 8.19 -16.96 -4.37
CA LEU A 183 7.92 -18.39 -4.28
C LEU A 183 7.50 -18.96 -5.63
N GLY A 184 6.86 -18.14 -6.46
CA GLY A 184 6.61 -18.44 -7.86
C GLY A 184 5.41 -19.36 -8.13
N ASN A 185 4.83 -20.00 -7.10
CA ASN A 185 3.58 -20.76 -7.22
C ASN A 185 2.91 -21.00 -5.85
N GLU A 186 1.64 -21.39 -5.91
CA GLU A 186 0.78 -21.66 -4.75
C GLU A 186 1.25 -22.85 -3.90
N TRP A 187 1.85 -23.87 -4.51
CA TRP A 187 2.36 -25.05 -3.77
C TRP A 187 3.48 -24.69 -2.81
N LYS A 188 4.43 -23.84 -3.23
CA LYS A 188 5.49 -23.36 -2.33
C LYS A 188 4.96 -22.47 -1.21
N VAL A 189 3.88 -21.71 -1.46
CA VAL A 189 3.17 -20.95 -0.41
C VAL A 189 2.58 -21.93 0.61
N ILE A 190 1.95 -23.01 0.15
CA ILE A 190 1.40 -24.06 1.02
C ILE A 190 2.49 -24.70 1.87
N ASP A 191 3.62 -25.06 1.27
CA ASP A 191 4.72 -25.75 1.97
C ASP A 191 5.41 -24.87 3.01
N ASN A 192 5.44 -23.55 2.82
CA ASN A 192 6.11 -22.60 3.70
C ASN A 192 5.53 -22.63 5.14
N ILE A 193 4.30 -23.09 5.33
CA ILE A 193 3.70 -23.24 6.66
C ILE A 193 4.50 -24.16 7.59
N ASN A 194 5.30 -25.06 7.02
CA ASN A 194 6.16 -25.97 7.78
C ASN A 194 7.42 -25.31 8.35
N SER A 195 7.69 -24.05 8.01
CA SER A 195 8.82 -23.30 8.52
C SER A 195 8.76 -23.18 10.06
N PRO A 196 9.79 -23.65 10.79
CA PRO A 196 9.84 -23.49 12.24
C PRO A 196 9.82 -22.01 12.67
N ARG A 197 10.33 -21.11 11.82
CA ARG A 197 10.35 -19.67 12.08
C ARG A 197 8.94 -19.08 12.13
N LEU A 198 8.02 -19.62 11.32
CA LEU A 198 6.63 -19.15 11.29
C LEU A 198 5.91 -19.41 12.61
N LYS A 199 6.20 -20.54 13.26
CA LYS A 199 5.58 -20.92 14.54
C LYS A 199 5.85 -19.91 15.65
N ALA A 200 7.04 -19.29 15.65
CA ALA A 200 7.41 -18.29 16.65
C ALA A 200 6.52 -17.03 16.59
N PHE A 201 5.90 -16.77 15.43
CA PHE A 201 5.00 -15.63 15.28
C PHE A 201 3.56 -15.96 15.61
N LEU A 202 3.13 -17.23 15.52
CA LEU A 202 1.71 -17.60 15.69
C LEU A 202 1.18 -17.22 17.08
N GLU A 203 -0.10 -16.87 17.11
CA GLU A 203 -0.88 -16.51 18.29
C GLU A 203 -1.84 -17.64 18.68
N ILE A 204 -2.40 -18.34 17.68
CA ILE A 204 -3.43 -19.35 17.87
C ILE A 204 -2.81 -20.75 17.78
N GLU A 205 -2.87 -21.48 18.88
CA GLU A 205 -2.50 -22.89 18.89
C GLU A 205 -3.52 -23.69 18.07
N THR A 206 -3.06 -24.26 16.94
CA THR A 206 -3.89 -25.07 16.05
C THR A 206 -3.19 -26.39 15.75
N ASN A 207 -3.95 -27.48 15.73
CA ASN A 207 -3.44 -28.77 15.28
C ASN A 207 -2.78 -28.64 13.89
N LYS A 208 -1.55 -29.13 13.74
CA LYS A 208 -0.75 -28.95 12.51
C LYS A 208 -1.47 -29.41 11.26
N THR A 209 -2.11 -30.58 11.28
CA THR A 209 -2.83 -31.14 10.12
C THR A 209 -4.02 -30.27 9.75
N ARG A 210 -4.79 -29.82 10.76
CA ARG A 210 -5.92 -28.91 10.52
C ARG A 210 -5.47 -27.57 9.95
N LEU A 211 -4.36 -27.02 10.47
CA LEU A 211 -3.81 -25.76 10.00
C LEU A 211 -3.31 -25.87 8.56
N GLN A 212 -2.57 -26.94 8.22
CA GLN A 212 -2.10 -27.22 6.86
C GLN A 212 -3.26 -27.34 5.87
N ASN A 213 -4.30 -28.12 6.20
CA ASN A 213 -5.46 -28.28 5.31
C ASN A 213 -6.21 -26.96 5.13
N SER A 214 -6.38 -26.20 6.21
CA SER A 214 -7.06 -24.90 6.15
C SER A 214 -6.26 -23.89 5.33
N TRP A 215 -4.92 -23.92 5.44
CA TRP A 215 -4.03 -23.08 4.65
C TRP A 215 -4.05 -23.45 3.18
N ALA A 216 -3.95 -24.74 2.85
CA ALA A 216 -4.04 -25.21 1.47
C ALA A 216 -5.36 -24.80 0.83
N ASN A 217 -6.47 -24.98 1.54
CA ASN A 217 -7.79 -24.54 1.06
C ASN A 217 -7.88 -23.02 0.89
N TYR A 218 -7.24 -22.24 1.75
CA TYR A 218 -7.21 -20.78 1.62
C TYR A 218 -6.36 -20.33 0.43
N VAL A 219 -5.19 -20.94 0.23
CA VAL A 219 -4.28 -20.61 -0.87
C VAL A 219 -4.88 -21.01 -2.22
N LEU A 220 -5.45 -22.20 -2.32
CA LEU A 220 -6.04 -22.71 -3.58
C LEU A 220 -7.47 -22.20 -3.83
N GLY A 221 -8.20 -21.87 -2.77
CA GLY A 221 -9.57 -21.38 -2.82
C GLY A 221 -9.67 -19.87 -3.05
N ASP A 222 -10.86 -19.32 -2.85
CA ASP A 222 -11.08 -17.87 -2.98
C ASP A 222 -10.40 -17.10 -1.83
N LYS A 223 -9.38 -16.28 -2.14
CA LYS A 223 -8.50 -15.58 -1.18
C LYS A 223 -9.16 -14.34 -0.58
N GLY A 224 -10.49 -14.37 -0.44
CA GLY A 224 -11.26 -13.33 0.22
C GLY A 224 -10.95 -13.23 1.70
N LYS A 225 -11.66 -12.33 2.41
CA LYS A 225 -11.53 -12.19 3.86
C LYS A 225 -11.91 -13.51 4.54
N SER A 226 -10.89 -14.25 5.00
CA SER A 226 -11.13 -15.46 5.80
C SER A 226 -11.75 -15.06 7.13
N SER A 227 -12.90 -15.64 7.47
CA SER A 227 -13.52 -15.47 8.79
C SER A 227 -12.83 -16.32 9.86
N VAL A 228 -11.96 -17.26 9.46
CA VAL A 228 -11.30 -18.22 10.35
C VAL A 228 -10.11 -17.57 11.05
N GLY A 229 -10.19 -17.44 12.37
CA GLY A 229 -9.16 -16.79 13.19
C GLY A 229 -7.75 -17.35 12.97
N SER A 230 -7.60 -18.68 12.90
CA SER A 230 -6.29 -19.33 12.68
C SER A 230 -5.66 -18.98 11.32
N ILE A 231 -6.47 -18.70 10.29
CA ILE A 231 -5.96 -18.27 8.98
C ILE A 231 -5.54 -16.80 9.03
N LYS A 232 -6.28 -15.95 9.74
CA LYS A 232 -5.88 -14.54 9.93
C LYS A 232 -4.56 -14.42 10.68
N ASP A 233 -4.41 -15.19 11.76
CA ASP A 233 -3.16 -15.24 12.52
C ASP A 233 -2.01 -15.78 11.67
N LEU A 234 -2.25 -16.85 10.91
CA LEU A 234 -1.27 -17.40 9.99
C LEU A 234 -0.85 -16.39 8.91
N LEU A 235 -1.79 -15.65 8.32
CA LEU A 235 -1.51 -14.60 7.33
C LEU A 235 -0.67 -13.48 7.92
N ARG A 236 -1.01 -13.01 9.13
CA ARG A 236 -0.25 -12.01 9.88
C ARG A 236 1.19 -12.49 10.13
N ALA A 237 1.34 -13.70 10.66
CA ALA A 237 2.62 -14.32 10.96
C ALA A 237 3.46 -14.52 9.69
N TYR A 238 2.83 -14.99 8.62
CA TYR A 238 3.47 -15.20 7.33
C TYR A 238 4.00 -13.89 6.77
N MET A 239 3.17 -12.85 6.72
CA MET A 239 3.57 -11.53 6.24
C MET A 239 4.71 -10.92 7.06
N ALA A 240 4.63 -11.00 8.40
CA ALA A 240 5.72 -10.55 9.27
C ALA A 240 7.03 -11.28 8.97
N LEU A 241 6.97 -12.61 8.79
CA LEU A 241 8.13 -13.42 8.47
C LEU A 241 8.72 -13.08 7.09
N GLN A 242 7.89 -12.89 6.06
CA GLN A 242 8.36 -12.53 4.71
C GLN A 242 9.10 -11.18 4.74
N LEU A 243 8.50 -10.15 5.33
CA LEU A 243 9.09 -8.82 5.44
C LEU A 243 10.37 -8.82 6.27
N LEU A 244 10.37 -9.52 7.40
CA LEU A 244 11.55 -9.65 8.25
C LEU A 244 12.69 -10.38 7.53
N THR A 245 12.35 -11.39 6.72
CA THR A 245 13.34 -12.12 5.90
C THR A 245 13.93 -11.19 4.84
N ILE A 246 13.11 -10.46 4.09
CA ILE A 246 13.61 -9.48 3.09
C ILE A 246 14.54 -8.46 3.74
N ARG A 247 14.14 -7.89 4.88
CA ARG A 247 14.95 -6.91 5.60
C ARG A 247 16.28 -7.52 6.07
N ASN A 248 16.25 -8.71 6.67
CA ASN A 248 17.45 -9.40 7.16
C ASN A 248 18.41 -9.80 6.04
N ASP A 249 17.90 -10.15 4.86
CA ASP A 249 18.70 -10.49 3.69
C ASP A 249 19.30 -9.23 3.02
N ASN A 250 18.75 -8.05 3.32
CA ASN A 250 19.13 -6.76 2.73
C ASN A 250 19.55 -5.74 3.80
N LYS A 251 20.33 -6.17 4.81
CA LYS A 251 20.85 -5.29 5.88
C LYS A 251 21.45 -4.00 5.34
N GLY A 252 21.19 -2.89 6.02
CA GLY A 252 21.58 -1.54 5.63
C GLY A 252 20.65 -0.88 4.61
N SER A 253 19.94 -1.63 3.75
CA SER A 253 19.05 -1.03 2.75
C SER A 253 17.69 -0.64 3.33
N PHE A 254 17.17 -1.45 4.26
CA PHE A 254 15.85 -1.27 4.89
C PHE A 254 15.93 -1.01 6.39
N ASP A 255 17.08 -0.55 6.87
CA ASP A 255 17.22 -0.11 8.26
C ASP A 255 16.74 1.34 8.41
N LYS A 256 16.35 1.71 9.64
CA LYS A 256 16.08 3.12 10.00
C LYS A 256 14.94 3.75 9.19
N ILE A 257 13.89 2.98 8.92
CA ILE A 257 12.69 3.50 8.28
C ILE A 257 11.89 4.29 9.35
N GLY A 258 11.54 5.54 9.01
CA GLY A 258 10.77 6.43 9.88
C GLY A 258 11.59 7.36 10.78
N GLU A 259 12.93 7.25 10.81
CA GLU A 259 13.79 8.18 11.58
C GLU A 259 13.39 9.64 11.31
N ASN A 260 13.18 10.43 12.37
CA ASN A 260 12.63 11.81 12.32
C ASN A 260 13.42 12.79 11.41
N LYS A 261 14.63 12.40 10.99
CA LYS A 261 15.42 13.14 10.01
C LYS A 261 14.73 13.24 8.64
N TYR A 262 13.83 12.31 8.31
CA TYR A 262 13.20 12.19 7.00
C TYR A 262 11.68 12.25 7.11
N SER A 263 11.04 12.89 6.14
CA SER A 263 9.60 12.69 5.94
C SER A 263 9.41 11.34 5.25
N THR A 264 8.95 10.33 5.99
CA THR A 264 8.80 8.96 5.48
C THR A 264 7.34 8.63 5.13
N LEU A 265 7.14 8.05 3.95
CA LEU A 265 5.89 7.41 3.53
C LEU A 265 6.13 5.90 3.33
N VAL A 266 5.28 5.08 3.95
CA VAL A 266 5.17 3.65 3.66
C VAL A 266 3.87 3.41 2.89
N LEU A 267 3.99 3.12 1.60
CA LEU A 267 2.88 2.73 0.74
C LEU A 267 2.75 1.21 0.74
N VAL A 268 1.55 0.70 1.02
CA VAL A 268 1.27 -0.74 1.13
C VAL A 268 0.22 -1.12 0.09
N THR A 269 0.52 -2.12 -0.73
CA THR A 269 -0.37 -2.67 -1.76
C THR A 269 -0.28 -4.20 -1.80
N GLY A 270 -0.98 -4.84 -2.72
CA GLY A 270 -0.98 -6.29 -2.92
C GLY A 270 -2.17 -6.99 -2.26
N SER A 271 -2.40 -8.25 -2.63
CA SER A 271 -3.65 -8.98 -2.32
C SER A 271 -3.93 -9.09 -0.82
N ILE A 272 -2.87 -9.17 0.01
CA ILE A 272 -2.99 -9.35 1.46
C ILE A 272 -3.67 -8.15 2.13
N THR A 273 -3.55 -6.94 1.57
CA THR A 273 -4.20 -5.72 2.10
C THR A 273 -5.72 -5.86 2.18
N THR A 274 -6.31 -6.60 1.24
CA THR A 274 -7.76 -6.85 1.18
C THR A 274 -8.22 -8.02 2.05
N SER A 275 -7.34 -8.99 2.30
CA SER A 275 -7.64 -10.22 3.05
C SER A 275 -7.46 -10.07 4.57
N LEU A 276 -6.53 -9.21 5.01
CA LEU A 276 -6.18 -9.04 6.42
C LEU A 276 -6.87 -7.80 7.03
N GLN A 277 -7.16 -7.83 8.34
CA GLN A 277 -7.62 -6.63 9.03
C GLN A 277 -6.48 -5.61 9.10
N TYR A 278 -6.79 -4.32 8.89
CA TYR A 278 -5.81 -3.25 8.85
C TYR A 278 -4.92 -3.21 10.10
N SER A 279 -5.52 -3.34 11.28
CA SER A 279 -4.79 -3.34 12.56
C SER A 279 -3.76 -4.46 12.67
N THR A 280 -4.12 -5.65 12.19
CA THR A 280 -3.25 -6.82 12.13
C THR A 280 -2.13 -6.66 11.11
N MET A 281 -2.43 -6.07 9.94
CA MET A 281 -1.46 -5.76 8.91
C MET A 281 -0.44 -4.73 9.42
N LEU A 282 -0.94 -3.67 10.05
CA LEU A 282 -0.16 -2.60 10.64
C LEU A 282 0.84 -3.12 11.67
N LEU A 283 0.39 -3.98 12.59
CA LEU A 283 1.25 -4.59 13.60
C LEU A 283 2.43 -5.33 12.97
N SER A 284 2.16 -6.19 11.98
CA SER A 284 3.20 -6.92 11.28
C SER A 284 4.13 -6.02 10.46
N LEU A 285 3.63 -4.92 9.88
CA LEU A 285 4.46 -3.94 9.18
C LEU A 285 5.42 -3.24 10.13
N ILE A 286 4.91 -2.72 11.25
CA ILE A 286 5.71 -2.04 12.28
C ILE A 286 6.80 -2.99 12.81
N ASP A 287 6.42 -4.22 13.13
CA ASP A 287 7.31 -5.19 13.76
C ASP A 287 8.37 -5.70 12.79
N ALA A 288 7.98 -6.09 11.58
CA ALA A 288 8.89 -6.73 10.64
C ALA A 288 9.88 -5.73 10.01
N MET A 289 9.45 -4.49 9.78
CA MET A 289 10.31 -3.43 9.24
C MET A 289 11.03 -2.64 10.33
N GLU A 290 10.75 -2.91 11.62
CA GLU A 290 11.26 -2.15 12.76
C GLU A 290 11.09 -0.64 12.55
N LEU A 291 9.86 -0.22 12.24
CA LEU A 291 9.54 1.20 12.08
C LEU A 291 9.86 1.96 13.36
N THR A 292 10.30 3.21 13.21
CA THR A 292 10.72 4.11 14.29
C THR A 292 10.17 5.52 14.08
N ASP A 293 10.15 6.33 15.14
CA ASP A 293 9.82 7.76 15.10
C ASP A 293 8.46 8.07 14.44
N VAL A 294 8.42 8.71 13.28
CA VAL A 294 7.18 9.17 12.66
C VAL A 294 7.19 8.78 11.19
N CYS A 295 6.14 8.09 10.76
CA CYS A 295 5.95 7.75 9.35
C CYS A 295 4.48 7.83 8.97
N ASP A 296 4.21 8.22 7.74
CA ASP A 296 2.87 8.13 7.18
C ASP A 296 2.72 6.75 6.52
N ILE A 297 1.61 6.07 6.76
CA ILE A 297 1.26 4.81 6.10
C ILE A 297 0.06 5.04 5.20
N ALA A 298 0.26 4.77 3.91
CA ALA A 298 -0.77 4.75 2.90
C ALA A 298 -1.09 3.31 2.51
N VAL A 299 -2.37 2.97 2.45
CA VAL A 299 -2.83 1.64 2.01
C VAL A 299 -3.64 1.76 0.74
N ASP A 300 -3.30 0.92 -0.23
CA ASP A 300 -4.04 0.72 -1.45
C ASP A 300 -4.77 -0.62 -1.39
N ASN A 301 -6.05 -0.57 -1.03
CA ASN A 301 -6.94 -1.74 -1.04
C ASN A 301 -7.59 -1.98 -2.41
N THR A 302 -7.27 -1.17 -3.41
CA THR A 302 -7.97 -1.12 -4.70
C THR A 302 -7.10 -1.53 -5.88
N PHE A 303 -5.86 -1.96 -5.61
CA PHE A 303 -4.84 -2.31 -6.61
C PHE A 303 -4.60 -1.17 -7.59
N SER A 304 -4.54 0.06 -7.09
CA SER A 304 -4.43 1.27 -7.88
C SER A 304 -3.02 1.87 -7.89
N THR A 305 -2.12 1.38 -7.04
CA THR A 305 -0.76 1.93 -6.87
C THR A 305 0.02 1.89 -8.17
N TYR A 306 0.03 0.74 -8.86
CA TYR A 306 0.80 0.60 -10.09
C TYR A 306 0.12 1.29 -11.27
N ASN A 307 -1.21 1.38 -11.33
CA ASN A 307 -1.89 2.09 -12.41
C ASN A 307 -2.06 3.61 -12.13
N LEU A 308 -3.04 3.99 -11.33
CA LEU A 308 -3.39 5.38 -11.03
C LEU A 308 -2.30 6.09 -10.23
N GLY A 309 -1.56 5.38 -9.37
CA GLY A 309 -0.40 5.92 -8.68
C GLY A 309 0.73 6.29 -9.65
N LYS A 310 0.94 5.51 -10.72
CA LYS A 310 1.93 5.85 -11.77
C LYS A 310 1.49 7.06 -12.58
N VAL A 311 0.21 7.14 -12.92
CA VAL A 311 -0.36 8.31 -13.60
C VAL A 311 -0.21 9.55 -12.72
N TYR A 312 -0.53 9.42 -11.43
CA TYR A 312 -0.35 10.48 -10.45
C TYR A 312 1.11 10.91 -10.39
N ALA A 313 2.05 9.97 -10.25
CA ALA A 313 3.48 10.25 -10.21
C ALA A 313 3.99 10.97 -11.48
N GLY A 314 3.55 10.53 -12.66
CA GLY A 314 3.94 11.11 -13.95
C GLY A 314 3.36 12.49 -14.22
N GLY A 315 2.12 12.72 -13.79
CA GLY A 315 1.34 13.93 -14.09
C GLY A 315 0.90 14.05 -15.54
N VAL A 316 -0.04 14.97 -15.78
CA VAL A 316 -0.71 15.18 -17.08
C VAL A 316 0.26 15.34 -18.24
N SER A 317 1.42 15.96 -18.03
CA SER A 317 2.44 16.14 -19.08
C SER A 317 3.03 14.84 -19.61
N LYS A 318 3.04 13.77 -18.81
CA LYS A 318 3.60 12.45 -19.20
C LYS A 318 2.50 11.45 -19.58
N THR A 319 1.34 11.54 -18.94
CA THR A 319 0.28 10.51 -19.04
C THR A 319 -0.91 10.95 -19.89
N GLY A 320 -1.05 12.25 -20.17
CA GLY A 320 -2.16 12.79 -20.96
C GLY A 320 -3.47 12.97 -20.18
N PHE A 321 -3.55 12.57 -18.91
CA PHE A 321 -4.72 12.80 -18.06
C PHE A 321 -4.33 12.90 -16.57
N LEU A 322 -5.26 13.41 -15.76
CA LEU A 322 -5.06 13.64 -14.32
C LEU A 322 -5.66 12.51 -13.49
N THR A 323 -4.96 12.19 -12.42
CA THR A 323 -5.48 11.43 -11.27
C THR A 323 -5.12 12.17 -9.99
N HIS A 324 -5.86 11.90 -8.93
CA HIS A 324 -5.69 12.44 -7.59
C HIS A 324 -5.07 11.39 -6.66
N VAL A 325 -4.57 11.84 -5.50
CA VAL A 325 -4.02 10.94 -4.47
C VAL A 325 -5.08 9.95 -3.98
N GLU A 326 -6.31 10.44 -3.83
CA GLU A 326 -7.46 9.67 -3.35
C GLU A 326 -7.84 8.53 -4.32
N ASP A 327 -7.43 8.60 -5.59
CA ASP A 327 -7.72 7.58 -6.60
C ASP A 327 -6.91 6.31 -6.40
N PHE A 328 -5.75 6.39 -5.72
CA PHE A 328 -4.89 5.23 -5.47
C PHE A 328 -4.52 4.98 -4.01
N ILE A 329 -4.79 5.93 -3.12
CA ILE A 329 -4.64 5.76 -1.67
C ILE A 329 -6.02 5.69 -1.04
N SER A 330 -6.39 4.50 -0.56
CA SER A 330 -7.68 4.27 0.10
C SER A 330 -7.70 4.74 1.56
N ARG A 331 -6.53 4.75 2.21
CA ARG A 331 -6.36 5.10 3.62
C ARG A 331 -4.98 5.69 3.84
N LEU A 332 -4.90 6.79 4.58
CA LEU A 332 -3.65 7.44 4.98
C LEU A 332 -3.68 7.66 6.50
N ASP A 333 -2.74 7.07 7.23
CA ASP A 333 -2.59 7.29 8.67
C ASP A 333 -1.19 7.81 8.98
N GLN A 334 -1.04 8.52 10.08
CA GLN A 334 0.27 8.82 10.62
C GLN A 334 0.56 7.89 11.80
N ILE A 335 1.74 7.28 11.81
CA ILE A 335 2.20 6.45 12.92
C ILE A 335 3.27 7.21 13.68
N VAL A 336 3.12 7.23 15.00
CA VAL A 336 4.04 7.79 15.97
C VAL A 336 4.56 6.64 16.84
N ILE A 337 5.85 6.41 16.80
CA ILE A 337 6.55 5.31 17.45
C ILE A 337 7.63 5.89 18.36
N PRO A 338 7.28 6.29 19.59
CA PRO A 338 8.26 6.74 20.56
C PRO A 338 9.24 5.64 20.93
N ASP A 339 10.45 6.06 21.31
CA ASP A 339 11.33 5.25 22.12
C ASP A 339 10.80 5.23 23.56
N VAL A 340 10.64 4.03 24.11
CA VAL A 340 10.04 3.80 25.42
C VAL A 340 10.99 2.98 26.27
N ALA A 341 11.54 3.60 27.33
CA ALA A 341 12.42 2.91 28.27
C ALA A 341 11.69 1.77 28.99
N ASN A 342 12.35 0.63 29.14
CA ASN A 342 11.78 -0.61 29.68
C ASN A 342 11.69 -0.63 31.22
N GLU A 343 11.43 0.52 31.86
CA GLU A 343 11.42 0.66 33.31
C GLU A 343 10.00 0.58 33.90
N GLY A 344 9.63 -0.64 34.30
CA GLY A 344 8.93 -0.93 35.55
C GLY A 344 7.40 -0.84 35.62
N GLU A 345 6.76 0.20 35.07
CA GLU A 345 5.33 0.45 35.35
C GLU A 345 4.41 0.13 34.16
N LYS A 346 3.54 -0.86 34.35
CA LYS A 346 2.46 -1.20 33.39
C LYS A 346 1.37 -0.12 33.44
N LYS A 347 0.87 0.30 32.26
CA LYS A 347 -0.25 1.25 32.08
C LYS A 347 0.02 2.68 32.56
N ARG A 348 1.26 3.15 32.42
CA ARG A 348 1.61 4.55 32.63
C ARG A 348 1.26 5.35 31.38
N VAL A 349 0.74 6.57 31.53
CA VAL A 349 0.58 7.49 30.39
C VAL A 349 1.97 7.85 29.87
N LEU A 350 2.23 7.60 28.58
CA LEU A 350 3.50 7.94 27.91
C LEU A 350 3.35 9.15 27.00
N PHE A 351 2.17 9.36 26.46
CA PHE A 351 1.90 10.45 25.54
C PHE A 351 0.58 11.11 25.90
N THR A 352 0.60 12.44 25.94
CA THR A 352 -0.58 13.29 26.09
C THR A 352 -0.70 14.16 24.87
N ALA A 353 -1.84 14.16 24.20
CA ALA A 353 -2.11 15.08 23.10
C ALA A 353 -3.42 15.83 23.28
N LYS A 354 -3.45 17.00 22.64
CA LYS A 354 -4.56 17.90 22.54
C LYS A 354 -4.94 18.00 21.07
N ILE A 355 -6.18 17.66 20.77
CA ILE A 355 -6.78 17.75 19.45
C ILE A 355 -7.61 19.03 19.42
N THR A 356 -7.33 19.91 18.47
CA THR A 356 -8.05 21.15 18.26
C THR A 356 -8.80 21.09 16.93
N ASN A 357 -10.10 21.35 16.96
CA ASN A 357 -10.92 21.46 15.74
C ASN A 357 -10.93 22.91 15.19
N GLU A 358 -11.49 23.12 14.01
CA GLU A 358 -11.60 24.46 13.39
C GLU A 358 -12.43 25.47 14.21
N LYS A 359 -13.32 24.98 15.08
CA LYS A 359 -14.12 25.82 15.99
C LYS A 359 -13.36 26.22 17.25
N GLY A 360 -12.15 25.66 17.45
CA GLY A 360 -11.34 25.87 18.65
C GLY A 360 -11.72 24.99 19.84
N ASP A 361 -12.62 24.01 19.66
CA ASP A 361 -12.89 23.02 20.70
C ASP A 361 -11.69 22.08 20.86
N GLU A 362 -11.43 21.70 22.10
CA GLU A 362 -10.24 20.93 22.45
C GLU A 362 -10.60 19.61 23.11
N LYS A 363 -9.94 18.53 22.69
CA LYS A 363 -10.08 17.19 23.26
C LYS A 363 -8.72 16.65 23.67
N ASN A 364 -8.60 16.22 24.91
CA ASN A 364 -7.39 15.54 25.39
C ASN A 364 -7.45 14.04 25.03
N VAL A 365 -6.32 13.51 24.59
CA VAL A 365 -6.11 12.09 24.31
C VAL A 365 -4.82 11.62 24.95
N TYR A 366 -4.78 10.34 25.30
CA TYR A 366 -3.70 9.73 26.07
C TYR A 366 -3.30 8.42 25.42
N ALA A 367 -2.01 8.15 25.30
CA ALA A 367 -1.49 6.82 24.98
C ALA A 367 -0.82 6.20 26.21
N LEU A 368 -1.15 4.94 26.48
CA LEU A 368 -0.65 4.19 27.62
C LEU A 368 0.56 3.32 27.23
N SER A 369 1.41 3.03 28.21
CA SER A 369 2.55 2.15 28.03
C SER A 369 2.13 0.73 27.66
N ASN A 370 2.89 0.13 26.74
CA ASN A 370 2.68 -1.23 26.23
C ASN A 370 1.35 -1.44 25.47
N GLU A 371 0.84 -0.41 24.80
CA GLU A 371 -0.39 -0.47 24.00
C GLU A 371 -0.23 0.29 22.67
N ILE A 372 -1.06 -0.05 21.68
CA ILE A 372 -1.23 0.75 20.46
C ILE A 372 -2.51 1.56 20.61
N THR A 373 -2.40 2.88 20.49
CA THR A 373 -3.53 3.80 20.61
C THR A 373 -3.86 4.40 19.25
N GLN A 374 -5.10 4.27 18.78
CA GLN A 374 -5.58 4.94 17.58
C GLN A 374 -6.40 6.18 17.96
N ILE A 375 -6.02 7.32 17.40
CA ILE A 375 -6.75 8.58 17.47
C ILE A 375 -7.42 8.76 16.11
N ILE A 376 -8.71 8.49 16.03
CA ILE A 376 -9.47 8.66 14.79
C ILE A 376 -9.58 10.14 14.48
N VAL A 377 -9.19 10.51 13.25
CA VAL A 377 -9.38 11.84 12.71
C VAL A 377 -10.72 11.78 11.98
N ASP A 378 -11.78 12.18 12.69
CA ASP A 378 -13.12 12.20 12.13
C ASP A 378 -13.14 13.15 10.92
N ARG A 379 -13.79 12.73 9.83
CA ARG A 379 -13.93 13.55 8.62
C ARG A 379 -15.05 14.58 8.77
N ASP A 380 -15.98 14.36 9.70
CA ASP A 380 -17.11 15.25 9.97
C ASP A 380 -16.75 16.35 10.99
N VAL A 381 -15.64 16.17 11.71
CA VAL A 381 -15.06 17.17 12.62
C VAL A 381 -13.78 17.65 11.97
N ASP A 382 -13.77 18.89 11.49
CA ASP A 382 -12.57 19.49 10.90
C ASP A 382 -11.47 19.65 11.96
N ILE A 383 -10.70 18.58 12.20
CA ILE A 383 -9.55 18.60 13.08
C ILE A 383 -8.47 19.41 12.38
N GLN A 384 -8.06 20.50 13.03
CA GLN A 384 -7.05 21.40 12.50
C GLN A 384 -5.65 20.95 12.89
N GLU A 385 -5.49 20.56 14.16
CA GLU A 385 -4.18 20.33 14.77
C GLU A 385 -4.24 19.26 15.87
N ILE A 386 -3.17 18.46 15.95
CA ILE A 386 -2.90 17.54 17.06
C ILE A 386 -1.53 17.89 17.62
N LYS A 387 -1.48 18.34 18.87
CA LYS A 387 -0.23 18.66 19.59
C LYS A 387 -0.08 17.74 20.78
N GLY A 388 1.06 17.09 20.92
CA GLY A 388 1.32 16.22 22.06
C GLY A 388 2.71 16.37 22.64
N GLU A 389 2.85 15.85 23.85
CA GLU A 389 4.10 15.82 24.59
C GLU A 389 4.30 14.42 25.18
N PHE A 390 5.56 13.96 25.16
CA PHE A 390 5.95 12.71 25.76
C PHE A 390 6.29 12.91 27.24
N ILE A 391 5.86 11.98 28.08
CA ILE A 391 6.09 12.01 29.52
C ILE A 391 7.42 11.31 29.84
N LYS A 392 8.16 11.84 30.83
CA LYS A 392 9.50 11.37 31.30
C LYS A 392 9.74 9.86 31.11
N GLY A 393 10.77 9.51 30.32
CA GLY A 393 11.14 8.12 29.99
C GLY A 393 10.62 7.63 28.64
N SER A 394 9.89 8.50 27.91
CA SER A 394 9.53 8.31 26.51
C SER A 394 9.85 9.57 25.71
N SER A 395 10.25 9.39 24.44
CA SER A 395 10.51 10.48 23.51
C SER A 395 10.53 9.93 22.09
N LEU A 396 10.32 10.78 21.08
CA LEU A 396 10.86 10.49 19.75
C LEU A 396 12.38 10.58 19.84
N TYR A 397 13.11 9.87 18.99
CA TYR A 397 14.58 9.72 19.04
C TYR A 397 15.34 11.07 19.10
N SER A 398 14.68 12.17 18.75
CA SER A 398 15.21 13.54 18.77
C SER A 398 14.29 14.60 19.37
N GLU A 399 13.06 14.27 19.79
CA GLU A 399 12.07 15.28 20.21
C GLU A 399 11.14 14.81 21.35
N PHE A 400 10.87 15.71 22.29
CA PHE A 400 9.91 15.50 23.40
C PHE A 400 8.50 16.00 23.09
N LYS A 401 8.34 16.74 22.00
CA LYS A 401 7.06 17.31 21.56
C LYS A 401 6.73 16.74 20.19
N TYR A 402 5.45 16.58 19.93
CA TYR A 402 4.91 16.15 18.67
C TYR A 402 3.85 17.16 18.23
N GLY A 403 3.84 17.48 16.95
CA GLY A 403 2.87 18.41 16.37
C GLY A 403 2.51 17.99 14.96
N LEU A 404 1.23 17.79 14.73
CA LEU A 404 0.65 17.50 13.43
C LEU A 404 -0.39 18.55 13.06
N ILE A 405 -0.22 19.17 11.90
CA ILE A 405 -1.23 20.03 11.27
C ILE A 405 -1.94 19.19 10.21
N VAL A 406 -3.18 18.81 10.49
CA VAL A 406 -3.95 17.87 9.66
C VAL A 406 -4.35 18.50 8.33
N GLY A 407 -4.60 19.81 8.27
CA GLY A 407 -5.03 20.51 7.04
C GLY A 407 -4.08 20.39 5.82
N LYS A 408 -2.85 19.91 6.00
CA LYS A 408 -1.92 19.65 4.88
C LYS A 408 -2.17 18.31 4.17
N ARG A 409 -2.75 17.32 4.84
CA ARG A 409 -3.00 15.95 4.34
C ARG A 409 -4.21 15.35 5.05
N LYS A 410 -5.15 14.77 4.30
CA LYS A 410 -6.33 14.12 4.90
C LYS A 410 -5.95 12.77 5.51
N TYR A 411 -5.65 12.76 6.81
CA TYR A 411 -5.42 11.54 7.57
C TYR A 411 -6.74 10.90 8.02
N ASN A 412 -6.78 9.57 8.07
CA ASN A 412 -7.85 8.79 8.67
C ASN A 412 -7.67 8.66 10.19
N SER A 413 -6.43 8.46 10.64
CA SER A 413 -6.10 8.41 12.06
C SER A 413 -4.62 8.71 12.33
N VAL A 414 -4.33 9.03 13.58
CA VAL A 414 -2.97 9.03 14.15
C VAL A 414 -2.85 7.82 15.07
N ILE A 415 -1.84 6.99 14.85
CA ILE A 415 -1.62 5.75 15.58
C ILE A 415 -0.34 5.89 16.40
N VAL A 416 -0.45 5.72 17.71
CA VAL A 416 0.68 5.81 18.64
C VAL A 416 1.04 4.39 19.10
N ASP A 417 2.18 3.88 18.66
CA ASP A 417 2.72 2.59 19.11
C ASP A 417 3.61 2.79 20.34
N SER A 418 3.04 2.60 21.52
CA SER A 418 3.71 2.79 22.81
C SER A 418 4.25 1.48 23.41
N ARG A 419 4.47 0.45 22.59
CA ARG A 419 5.02 -0.84 23.02
C ARG A 419 6.49 -0.74 23.43
N TYR A 420 6.86 -1.48 24.47
CA TYR A 420 8.26 -1.57 24.90
C TYR A 420 9.12 -2.23 23.82
N ARG A 421 10.33 -1.70 23.63
CA ARG A 421 11.30 -2.20 22.66
C ARG A 421 12.49 -2.87 23.37
N PRO A 422 13.07 -3.96 22.81
CA PRO A 422 12.67 -4.63 21.57
C PRO A 422 11.35 -5.41 21.72
N ILE A 423 10.58 -5.50 20.63
CA ILE A 423 9.35 -6.29 20.60
C ILE A 423 9.73 -7.76 20.47
N ILE A 424 9.44 -8.55 21.50
CA ILE A 424 9.80 -9.97 21.56
C ILE A 424 8.53 -10.81 21.49
N TYR A 425 8.43 -11.64 20.45
CA TYR A 425 7.46 -12.72 20.37
C TYR A 425 7.88 -13.87 21.31
N GLY A 426 6.91 -14.47 22.01
CA GLY A 426 7.14 -15.62 22.89
C GLY A 426 7.47 -16.89 22.10
N PRO A 427 8.06 -17.90 22.75
CA PRO A 427 8.33 -19.19 22.13
C PRO A 427 7.05 -19.97 21.81
N GLU A 428 5.97 -19.71 22.55
CA GLU A 428 4.70 -20.43 22.45
C GLU A 428 3.56 -19.51 21.97
N PRO A 429 2.59 -20.03 21.19
CA PRO A 429 1.46 -19.23 20.69
C PRO A 429 0.65 -18.56 21.79
N LYS A 430 0.47 -19.25 22.93
CA LYS A 430 -0.28 -18.72 24.08
C LYS A 430 0.34 -17.43 24.64
N ASP A 431 1.66 -17.31 24.66
CA ASP A 431 2.34 -16.11 25.12
C ASP A 431 2.14 -14.95 24.14
N ASN A 432 2.17 -15.25 22.84
CA ASN A 432 1.85 -14.30 21.79
C ASN A 432 0.40 -13.82 21.88
N HIS A 433 -0.55 -14.70 22.20
CA HIS A 433 -1.96 -14.34 22.40
C HIS A 433 -2.17 -13.34 23.52
N ILE A 434 -1.52 -13.57 24.66
CA ILE A 434 -1.59 -12.65 25.80
C ILE A 434 -0.98 -11.29 25.42
N LYS A 435 0.16 -11.29 24.72
CA LYS A 435 0.83 -10.05 24.27
C LYS A 435 -0.03 -9.28 23.27
N MET A 436 -0.54 -9.91 22.22
CA MET A 436 -1.36 -9.25 21.19
C MET A 436 -2.66 -8.71 21.77
N SER A 437 -3.33 -9.49 22.62
CA SER A 437 -4.52 -9.03 23.33
C SER A 437 -4.22 -7.80 24.20
N SER A 438 -3.05 -7.76 24.84
CA SER A 438 -2.63 -6.60 25.62
C SER A 438 -2.31 -5.38 24.76
N TRP A 439 -1.64 -5.57 23.62
CA TRP A 439 -1.24 -4.49 22.72
C TRP A 439 -2.43 -3.84 22.02
N MET A 440 -3.49 -4.61 21.78
CA MET A 440 -4.69 -4.23 21.02
C MET A 440 -5.89 -3.86 21.92
N ASN A 441 -5.67 -3.64 23.22
CA ASN A 441 -6.74 -3.38 24.18
C ASN A 441 -7.53 -2.07 23.92
N ALA A 442 -6.99 -1.14 23.13
CA ALA A 442 -7.74 -0.05 22.55
C ALA A 442 -8.20 -0.48 21.14
N PRO A 443 -9.50 -0.53 20.85
CA PRO A 443 -9.97 -0.96 19.54
C PRO A 443 -9.42 -0.03 18.47
N ILE A 444 -8.61 -0.59 17.58
CA ILE A 444 -8.26 0.04 16.31
C ILE A 444 -9.48 -0.15 15.41
N VAL A 445 -10.34 0.87 15.30
CA VAL A 445 -11.55 0.87 14.45
C VAL A 445 -11.24 1.49 13.09
#